data_AF-A0A353V6Y8-F1
#
_entry.id   AF-A0A353V6Y8-F1
#
_cell.length_a   1.000
_cell.length_b   1.000
_cell.length_c   1.000
_cell.angle_alpha   90.00
_cell.angle_beta   90.00
_cell.angle_gamma   90.00
#
_symmetry.space_group_name_H-M   'P 1'
#
loop_
_entity.id
_entity.type
_entity.pdbx_description
1 polymer ?
#
loop_
_entity_poly.entity_id
_entity_poly.type
_entity_poly.pdbx_seq_one_letter_code
_entity_poly.pdbx_strand_id
1 'polypeptide(L)' 'TLVSASQVSVGPPTFALRVNRPDGIHFSYERYLVKSLRRAFGLLGSPLRLSFRKGTTPRARARGMRR' A
#
# COMPACT_ATOMS: atom_id res chain seq x y z
N THR A 1 -9.68 -3.82 -3.18
CA THR A 1 -8.97 -5.03 -2.70
C THR A 1 -7.49 -4.75 -2.61
N LEU A 2 -6.90 -4.97 -1.43
CA LEU A 2 -5.46 -5.00 -1.21
C LEU A 2 -4.90 -6.28 -1.82
N VAL A 3 -3.76 -6.19 -2.51
CA VAL A 3 -3.14 -7.32 -3.21
C VAL A 3 -1.92 -7.82 -2.44
N SER A 4 -1.06 -6.92 -1.96
CA SER A 4 0.13 -7.25 -1.20
C SER A 4 0.57 -6.08 -0.33
N ALA A 5 1.25 -6.37 0.77
CA ALA A 5 1.83 -5.39 1.68
C ALA A 5 3.28 -5.78 1.98
N SER A 6 4.22 -4.86 1.85
CA SER A 6 5.64 -5.11 2.16
C SER A 6 6.29 -3.91 2.81
N GLN A 7 7.16 -4.14 3.80
CA GLN A 7 8.01 -3.10 4.35
C GLN A 7 9.15 -2.79 3.36
N VAL A 8 9.29 -1.51 2.99
CA VAL A 8 10.28 -1.04 2.01
C VAL A 8 11.37 -0.18 2.63
N SER A 9 11.18 0.29 3.86
CA SER A 9 12.20 1.02 4.62
C SER A 9 12.07 0.73 6.11
N VAL A 10 13.21 0.77 6.81
CA VAL A 10 13.33 0.50 8.25
C VAL A 10 13.25 1.79 9.07
N GLY A 11 13.83 2.90 8.60
CA GLY A 11 13.84 4.19 9.31
C GLY A 11 13.61 5.38 8.37
N PRO A 12 12.41 6.01 8.34
CA PRO A 12 11.18 5.63 9.05
C PRO A 12 10.51 4.36 8.48
N PRO A 13 9.85 3.53 9.31
CA PRO A 13 9.11 2.35 8.88
C PRO A 13 8.09 2.70 7.79
N THR A 14 8.33 2.23 6.58
CA THR A 14 7.51 2.55 5.41
C THR A 14 6.96 1.27 4.81
N PHE A 15 5.64 1.20 4.68
CA PHE A 15 4.95 0.06 4.07
C PHE A 15 4.41 0.44 2.70
N ALA A 16 4.78 -0.33 1.69
CA ALA A 16 4.19 -0.22 0.35
C ALA A 16 3.01 -1.19 0.25
N LEU A 17 1.83 -0.63 0.03
CA LEU A 17 0.57 -1.37 -0.16
C LEU A 17 0.21 -1.36 -1.63
N ARG A 18 0.12 -2.54 -2.23
CA ARG A 18 -0.37 -2.69 -3.60
C ARG A 18 -1.88 -2.79 -3.58
N VAL A 19 -2.55 -1.85 -4.25
CA VAL A 19 -4.00 -1.73 -4.29
C VAL A 19 -4.49 -1.66 -5.73
N ASN A 20 -5.70 -2.15 -5.97
CA ASN A 20 -6.30 -2.06 -7.32
C ASN A 20 -6.78 -0.63 -7.63
N ARG A 21 -7.26 0.08 -6.61
CA ARG A 21 -7.79 1.45 -6.71
C ARG A 21 -7.22 2.30 -5.57
N PRO A 22 -6.05 2.95 -5.76
CA PRO A 22 -5.48 3.84 -4.75
C PRO A 22 -6.32 5.10 -4.54
N ASP A 23 -6.94 5.63 -5.61
CA ASP A 23 -7.70 6.89 -5.57
C ASP A 23 -9.01 6.81 -4.78
N GLY A 24 -9.49 5.59 -4.51
CA GLY A 24 -10.70 5.34 -3.72
C GLY A 24 -10.45 5.18 -2.22
N ILE A 25 -9.21 5.36 -1.76
CA ILE A 25 -8.87 5.19 -0.34
C ILE A 25 -9.05 6.53 0.36
N HIS A 26 -10.05 6.59 1.24
CA HIS A 26 -10.26 7.75 2.08
C HIS A 26 -9.21 7.82 3.20
N PHE A 27 -8.85 9.03 3.63
CA PHE A 27 -7.82 9.28 4.66
C PHE A 27 -8.11 8.56 5.98
N SER A 28 -9.39 8.31 6.29
CA SER A 28 -9.80 7.59 7.51
C SER A 28 -9.35 6.13 7.48
N TYR A 29 -9.42 5.48 6.32
CA TYR A 29 -8.96 4.10 6.16
C TYR A 29 -7.43 4.01 6.19
N GLU A 30 -6.74 4.97 5.59
CA GLU A 30 -5.29 5.10 5.72
C GLU A 30 -4.88 5.23 7.20
N ARG A 31 -5.52 6.13 7.95
CA ARG A 31 -5.25 6.33 9.38
C ARG A 31 -5.54 5.07 10.20
N TYR A 32 -6.61 4.35 9.86
CA TYR A 32 -6.92 3.06 10.46
C TYR A 32 -5.80 2.05 10.23
N LEU A 33 -5.32 1.90 8.99
CA LEU A 33 -4.23 0.97 8.66
C LEU A 33 -2.93 1.34 9.39
N VAL A 34 -2.57 2.62 9.45
CA VAL A 34 -1.40 3.10 10.21
C VAL A 34 -1.52 2.70 11.68
N LYS A 35 -2.68 2.95 12.30
CA LYS A 35 -2.91 2.66 13.72
C LYS A 35 -2.87 1.15 13.99
N SER A 36 -3.44 0.34 13.11
CA SER A 36 -3.45 -1.12 13.21
C SER A 36 -2.04 -1.71 13.05
N LEU A 37 -1.26 -1.26 12.05
CA LEU A 37 0.12 -1.70 11.86
C LEU A 37 1.03 -1.30 13.04
N ARG A 38 0.86 -0.08 13.56
CA ARG A 38 1.58 0.35 14.78
C ARG A 38 1.31 -0.57 15.97
N ARG A 39 0.05 -0.96 16.17
CA ARG A 39 -0.35 -1.86 17.27
C ARG A 39 0.16 -3.27 17.06
N ALA A 40 0.09 -3.79 15.84
CA ALA A 40 0.50 -5.16 15.52
C ALA A 40 2.00 -5.38 15.65
N PHE A 41 2.82 -4.41 15.22
CA PHE A 41 4.28 -4.53 15.20
C PHE A 41 4.99 -3.78 16.34
N GLY A 42 4.26 -3.21 17.30
CA GLY A 42 4.85 -2.51 18.45
C GLY A 42 5.65 -1.25 18.08
N LEU A 43 5.36 -0.62 16.94
CA LEU A 43 6.08 0.56 16.42
C LEU A 43 5.66 1.85 17.16
N LEU A 44 5.87 1.87 18.48
CA LEU A 44 5.59 3.02 19.34
C LEU A 44 6.66 4.10 19.13
N GLY A 45 6.25 5.35 18.94
CA GLY A 45 7.15 6.51 18.82
C GLY A 45 7.69 6.82 17.42
N SER A 46 7.72 5.85 16.49
CA SER A 46 8.19 6.12 15.12
C SER A 46 7.08 6.63 14.19
N PRO A 47 7.33 7.64 13.33
CA PRO A 47 6.44 7.97 12.23
C PRO A 47 6.36 6.76 11.27
N LEU A 48 5.14 6.25 11.05
CA LEU A 48 4.89 5.13 10.11
C LEU A 48 4.31 5.71 8.83
N ARG A 49 4.91 5.39 7.69
CA ARG A 49 4.49 5.88 6.37
C ARG A 49 3.82 4.77 5.57
N LEU A 50 2.69 5.07 4.95
CA LEU A 50 2.04 4.19 3.98
C LEU A 50 2.21 4.76 2.57
N SER A 51 2.53 3.89 1.62
CA SER A 51 2.56 4.22 0.20
C SER A 51 1.62 3.31 -0.54
N PHE A 52 0.50 3.86 -1.03
CA PHE A 52 -0.44 3.12 -1.86
C PHE A 52 0.03 3.16 -3.32
N ARG A 53 0.29 1.99 -3.90
CA ARG A 53 0.68 1.86 -5.29
C ARG A 53 -0.36 1.07 -6.06
N LYS A 54 -0.73 1.55 -7.24
CA LYS A 54 -1.56 0.78 -8.16
C LYS A 54 -0.77 -0.44 -8.61
N GLY A 55 -1.31 -1.63 -8.36
CA GLY A 55 -0.75 -2.85 -8.95
C GLY A 55 -0.90 -2.78 -10.46
N THR A 56 0.20 -2.76 -11.21
CA THR A 56 0.14 -2.91 -12.66
C THR A 56 -0.25 -4.35 -12.95
N THR A 57 -1.55 -4.60 -13.14
CA THR A 57 -2.01 -5.92 -13.58
C THR A 57 -1.43 -6.17 -14.98
N PRO A 58 -0.69 -7.27 -15.22
CA PRO A 58 -0.07 -7.55 -16.52
C PRO A 58 -1.07 -7.63 -17.69
N ARG A 59 -2.37 -7.79 -17.40
CA ARG A 59 -3.44 -7.93 -18.39
C ARG A 59 -3.69 -6.71 -19.28
N ALA A 60 -3.17 -5.53 -18.95
CA ALA A 60 -3.37 -4.34 -19.79
C ALA A 60 -2.46 -4.34 -21.04
N ARG A 61 -1.29 -4.99 -21.01
CA ARG A 61 -0.32 -4.93 -22.12
C ARG A 61 -0.59 -5.91 -23.27
N ALA A 62 -1.35 -6.99 -23.03
CA ALA A 62 -1.59 -8.03 -24.03
C ALA A 62 -2.66 -7.68 -25.10
N ARG A 63 -3.34 -6.52 -24.99
CA ARG A 63 -4.48 -6.18 -25.86
C ARG A 63 -4.13 -5.26 -27.04
N GLY A 64 -2.89 -4.77 -27.12
CA GLY A 64 -2.41 -3.88 -28.19
C GLY A 64 -1.63 -4.56 -29.31
N MET A 65 -1.22 -5.83 -29.14
CA MET A 65 -0.30 -6.53 -30.06
C MET A 65 -1.03 -7.53 -30.98
N ARG A 66 -2.29 -7.25 -31.31
CA ARG A 66 -3.12 -8.03 -32.25
C ARG A 66 -3.65 -7.15 -33.40
N ARG A 67 -2.86 -6.15 -33.82
CA ARG A 67 -3.11 -5.40 -35.05
C ARG A 67 -1.96 -5.63 -36.00
#